data_AF-A0A1Q6XAF6-F1
#
_entry.id   AF-A0A1Q6XAF6-F1
#
_cell.length_a   1.000
_cell.length_b   1.000
_cell.length_c   1.000
_cell.angle_alpha   90.00
_cell.angle_beta   90.00
_cell.angle_gamma   90.00
#
_symmetry.space_group_name_H-M   'P 1'
#
loop_
_entity.id
_entity.type
_entity.pdbx_description
1 polymer ?
#
loop_
_entity_poly.entity_id
_entity_poly.type
_entity_poly.pdbx_seq_one_letter_code
_entity_poly.pdbx_strand_id
1 'polypeptide(L)'
;MLGLTLLGSGISQAQQTTTTPSTTPPAQGDIRKDTQDIRQDRKDIRQDRKELQGDRREIREDRKEIMNDRRKLEGDAKELQKDRQELRQDIRSGASKEEIAKDRQEIRQDERKVHEDRRELRHDRQELRHDRQDARQDRREGRENRVGGGGRSR
;
A
#
# COMPACT_ATOMS: atom_id res chain seq x y z
N MET A 1 0.13 -38.85 97.64
CA MET A 1 0.06 -37.39 97.39
C MET A 1 -0.59 -37.19 96.03
N LEU A 2 -1.72 -36.51 96.02
CA LEU A 2 -2.64 -36.22 94.92
C LEU A 2 -2.07 -35.15 93.96
N GLY A 3 -2.52 -35.16 92.71
CA GLY A 3 -2.37 -34.07 91.73
C GLY A 3 -2.79 -34.55 90.33
N LEU A 4 -4.08 -34.65 90.02
CA LEU A 4 -4.96 -33.60 89.45
C LEU A 4 -4.65 -33.28 87.97
N THR A 5 -5.45 -33.91 87.10
CA THR A 5 -6.01 -33.47 85.80
C THR A 5 -5.46 -32.22 85.10
N LEU A 6 -5.19 -32.34 83.79
CA LEU A 6 -5.76 -31.44 82.77
C LEU A 6 -5.81 -32.12 81.39
N LEU A 7 -7.02 -32.42 80.91
CA LEU A 7 -7.31 -32.67 79.50
C LEU A 7 -7.34 -31.32 78.76
N GLY A 8 -6.56 -31.20 77.69
CA GLY A 8 -6.57 -30.03 76.81
C GLY A 8 -6.58 -30.46 75.35
N SER A 9 -7.76 -30.37 74.73
CA SER A 9 -8.05 -30.65 73.33
C SER A 9 -7.39 -29.62 72.41
N GLY A 10 -6.52 -30.05 71.51
CA GLY A 10 -5.90 -29.21 70.47
C GLY A 10 -6.42 -29.57 69.09
N ILE A 11 -7.28 -28.71 68.55
CA ILE A 11 -7.99 -28.82 67.28
C ILE A 11 -7.03 -28.73 66.08
N SER A 12 -7.12 -29.69 65.14
CA SER A 12 -6.53 -29.58 63.81
C SER A 12 -7.14 -28.39 63.05
N GLN A 13 -6.33 -27.40 62.68
CA GLN A 13 -6.70 -26.41 61.67
C GLN A 13 -5.98 -26.74 60.36
N ALA A 14 -6.74 -27.27 59.40
CA ALA A 14 -6.36 -27.28 58.00
C ALA A 14 -6.45 -25.84 57.48
N GLN A 15 -5.30 -25.23 57.17
CA GLN A 15 -5.25 -23.95 56.48
C GLN A 15 -5.66 -24.14 55.03
N GLN A 16 -6.89 -23.72 54.71
CA GLN A 16 -7.34 -23.52 53.33
C GLN A 16 -6.74 -22.20 52.84
N THR A 17 -5.77 -22.27 51.93
CA THR A 17 -5.25 -21.09 51.23
C THR A 17 -6.26 -20.64 50.18
N THR A 18 -7.17 -19.73 50.56
CA THR A 18 -7.95 -18.97 49.59
C THR A 18 -7.05 -17.91 48.96
N THR A 19 -6.48 -18.21 47.79
CA THR A 19 -5.80 -17.20 46.96
C THR A 19 -6.87 -16.28 46.37
N THR A 20 -7.11 -15.15 47.03
CA THR A 20 -7.80 -14.01 46.42
C THR A 20 -6.87 -13.41 45.37
N PRO A 21 -7.29 -13.23 44.10
CA PRO A 21 -6.50 -12.47 43.16
C PRO A 21 -6.54 -11.00 43.61
N SER A 22 -5.42 -10.50 44.11
CA SER A 22 -5.24 -9.08 44.40
C SER A 22 -5.15 -8.31 43.08
N THR A 23 -6.28 -7.78 42.61
CA THR A 23 -6.25 -6.75 41.57
C THR A 23 -5.85 -5.44 42.22
N THR A 24 -4.55 -5.17 42.26
CA THR A 24 -4.00 -3.85 42.62
C THR A 24 -4.56 -2.81 41.64
N PRO A 25 -5.23 -1.74 42.11
CA PRO A 25 -5.68 -0.68 41.22
C PRO A 25 -4.46 -0.07 40.52
N PRO A 26 -4.52 0.17 39.20
CA PRO A 26 -3.38 0.71 38.46
C PRO A 26 -2.93 2.04 39.07
N ALA A 27 -1.62 2.22 39.19
CA ALA A 27 -1.08 3.43 39.78
C ALA A 27 -1.47 4.62 38.89
N GLN A 28 -1.81 5.76 39.50
CA GLN A 28 -2.28 6.95 38.78
C GLN A 28 -1.26 7.49 37.75
N GLY A 29 0.03 7.14 37.89
CA GLY A 29 1.09 7.39 36.93
C GLY A 29 0.97 6.57 35.64
N ASP A 30 0.53 5.31 35.73
CA ASP A 30 0.35 4.41 34.58
C ASP A 30 -0.77 4.93 33.67
N ILE A 31 -1.89 5.34 34.28
CA ILE A 31 -3.05 5.92 33.55
C ILE A 31 -2.65 7.20 32.77
N ARG A 32 -1.78 8.04 33.36
CA ARG A 32 -1.32 9.27 32.69
C ARG A 32 -0.43 8.96 31.50
N LYS A 33 0.45 7.98 31.62
CA LYS A 33 1.32 7.51 30.53
C LYS A 33 0.49 6.89 29.41
N ASP A 34 -0.42 5.98 29.72
CA ASP A 34 -1.32 5.37 28.73
C ASP A 34 -2.15 6.42 27.99
N THR A 35 -2.61 7.45 28.69
CA THR A 35 -3.36 8.56 28.07
C THR A 35 -2.49 9.37 27.10
N GLN A 36 -1.20 9.56 27.41
CA GLN A 36 -0.25 10.24 26.53
C GLN A 36 0.06 9.38 25.29
N ASP A 37 0.27 8.08 25.48
CA ASP A 37 0.55 7.12 24.40
C ASP A 37 -0.65 7.04 23.43
N ILE A 38 -1.87 6.88 23.94
CA ILE A 38 -3.11 6.90 23.12
C ILE A 38 -3.26 8.22 22.34
N ARG A 39 -2.84 9.36 22.91
CA ARG A 39 -2.90 10.65 22.20
C ARG A 39 -1.88 10.69 21.05
N GLN A 40 -0.71 10.10 21.24
CA GLN A 40 0.31 10.00 20.21
C GLN A 40 -0.14 9.07 19.08
N ASP A 41 -0.62 7.86 19.42
CA ASP A 41 -1.17 6.91 18.43
C ASP A 41 -2.29 7.54 17.59
N ARG A 42 -3.16 8.35 18.20
CA ARG A 42 -4.23 9.07 17.49
C ARG A 42 -3.71 10.15 16.54
N LYS A 43 -2.54 10.72 16.80
CA LYS A 43 -1.91 11.66 15.86
C LYS A 43 -1.30 10.88 14.70
N ASP A 44 -0.60 9.80 14.99
CA ASP A 44 0.09 8.97 13.99
C ASP A 44 -0.93 8.35 13.02
N ILE A 45 -2.02 7.75 13.53
CA ILE A 45 -3.12 7.23 12.70
C ILE A 45 -3.75 8.30 11.80
N ARG A 46 -3.81 9.56 12.26
CA ARG A 46 -4.33 10.67 11.44
C ARG A 46 -3.37 11.04 10.33
N GLN A 47 -2.07 11.00 10.60
CA GLN A 47 -1.03 11.24 9.61
C GLN A 47 -1.01 10.12 8.57
N ASP A 48 -0.97 8.85 8.97
CA ASP A 48 -1.02 7.69 8.06
C ASP A 48 -2.25 7.73 7.14
N ARG A 49 -3.41 8.15 7.68
CA ARG A 49 -4.64 8.26 6.89
C ARG A 49 -4.53 9.36 5.82
N LYS A 50 -3.82 10.44 6.11
CA LYS A 50 -3.60 11.55 5.18
C LYS A 50 -2.64 11.12 4.07
N GLU A 51 -1.58 10.39 4.41
CA GLU A 51 -0.63 9.81 3.46
C GLU A 51 -1.34 8.82 2.52
N LEU A 52 -2.07 7.84 3.05
CA LEU A 52 -2.90 6.91 2.26
C LEU A 52 -3.94 7.60 1.36
N GLN A 53 -4.37 8.81 1.70
CA GLN A 53 -5.25 9.60 0.84
C GLN A 53 -4.46 10.27 -0.31
N GLY A 54 -3.23 10.68 -0.04
CA GLY A 54 -2.25 11.15 -1.03
C GLY A 54 -1.97 10.07 -2.07
N ASP A 55 -1.50 8.89 -1.67
CA ASP A 55 -1.13 7.81 -2.60
C ASP A 55 -2.32 7.40 -3.49
N ARG A 56 -3.53 7.38 -2.92
CA ARG A 56 -4.75 7.09 -3.69
C ARG A 56 -5.05 8.13 -4.76
N ARG A 57 -4.68 9.38 -4.51
CA ARG A 57 -4.84 10.47 -5.47
C ARG A 57 -3.81 10.33 -6.59
N GLU A 58 -2.55 10.10 -6.24
CA GLU A 58 -1.44 9.90 -7.19
C GLU A 58 -1.73 8.71 -8.11
N ILE A 59 -2.04 7.53 -7.54
CA ILE A 59 -2.46 6.33 -8.30
C ILE A 59 -3.64 6.60 -9.25
N ARG A 60 -4.53 7.56 -8.92
CA ARG A 60 -5.64 7.93 -9.80
C ARG A 60 -5.18 8.84 -10.93
N GLU A 61 -4.25 9.75 -10.67
CA GLU A 61 -3.64 10.64 -11.65
C GLU A 61 -2.81 9.81 -12.66
N ASP A 62 -1.94 8.91 -12.21
CA ASP A 62 -1.13 8.04 -13.10
C ASP A 62 -2.03 7.16 -14.00
N ARG A 63 -3.14 6.65 -13.45
CA ARG A 63 -4.12 5.89 -14.24
C ARG A 63 -4.73 6.71 -15.38
N LYS A 64 -4.94 8.00 -15.17
CA LYS A 64 -5.48 8.90 -16.21
C LYS A 64 -4.42 9.18 -17.26
N GLU A 65 -3.18 9.42 -16.85
CA GLU A 65 -2.04 9.66 -17.74
C GLU A 65 -1.82 8.45 -18.66
N ILE A 66 -1.68 7.25 -18.08
CA ILE A 66 -1.57 5.99 -18.83
C ILE A 66 -2.75 5.78 -19.80
N MET A 67 -3.96 6.21 -19.45
CA MET A 67 -5.11 6.13 -20.35
C MET A 67 -4.96 7.08 -21.53
N ASN A 68 -4.52 8.32 -21.28
CA ASN A 68 -4.29 9.33 -22.30
C ASN A 68 -3.16 8.90 -23.24
N ASP A 69 -2.04 8.41 -22.72
CA ASP A 69 -0.90 7.98 -23.53
C ASP A 69 -1.23 6.74 -24.35
N ARG A 70 -2.03 5.82 -23.80
CA ARG A 70 -2.60 4.73 -24.60
C ARG A 70 -3.46 5.25 -25.76
N ARG A 71 -4.25 6.31 -25.55
CA ARG A 71 -5.10 6.88 -26.61
C ARG A 71 -4.26 7.55 -27.69
N LYS A 72 -3.23 8.30 -27.31
CA LYS A 72 -2.27 8.91 -28.25
C LYS A 72 -1.60 7.83 -29.10
N LEU A 73 -1.00 6.82 -28.44
CA LEU A 73 -0.37 5.68 -29.10
C LEU A 73 -1.28 4.95 -30.09
N GLU A 74 -2.58 4.83 -29.77
CA GLU A 74 -3.56 4.27 -30.69
C GLU A 74 -3.82 5.17 -31.92
N GLY A 75 -3.81 6.50 -31.72
CA GLY A 75 -3.83 7.49 -32.79
C GLY A 75 -2.62 7.36 -33.70
N ASP A 76 -1.41 7.40 -33.13
CA ASP A 76 -0.16 7.33 -33.88
C ASP A 76 -0.05 6.02 -34.66
N ALA A 77 -0.50 4.90 -34.07
CA ALA A 77 -0.54 3.61 -34.77
C ALA A 77 -1.52 3.60 -35.96
N LYS A 78 -2.63 4.36 -35.89
CA LYS A 78 -3.59 4.49 -37.00
C LYS A 78 -3.05 5.38 -38.10
N GLU A 79 -2.37 6.47 -37.75
CA GLU A 79 -1.70 7.35 -38.72
C GLU A 79 -0.62 6.57 -39.47
N LEU A 80 0.26 5.87 -38.75
CA LEU A 80 1.27 4.99 -39.34
C LEU A 80 0.67 3.92 -40.27
N GLN A 81 -0.52 3.40 -39.94
CA GLN A 81 -1.23 2.46 -40.81
C GLN A 81 -1.69 3.13 -42.12
N LYS A 82 -2.15 4.40 -42.07
CA LYS A 82 -2.53 5.17 -43.25
C LYS A 82 -1.32 5.48 -44.12
N ASP A 83 -0.21 5.94 -43.54
CA ASP A 83 1.02 6.26 -44.28
C ASP A 83 1.53 5.03 -45.04
N ARG A 84 1.46 3.85 -44.39
CA ARG A 84 1.79 2.58 -45.04
C ARG A 84 0.82 2.21 -46.18
N GLN A 85 -0.45 2.62 -46.12
CA GLN A 85 -1.41 2.42 -47.20
C GLN A 85 -1.17 3.40 -48.35
N GLU A 86 -0.87 4.65 -48.04
CA GLU A 86 -0.52 5.69 -49.01
C GLU A 86 0.74 5.31 -49.78
N LEU A 87 1.81 4.94 -49.09
CA LEU A 87 3.03 4.42 -49.71
C LEU A 87 2.77 3.23 -50.65
N ARG A 88 1.84 2.33 -50.29
CA ARG A 88 1.46 1.20 -51.15
C ARG A 88 0.72 1.66 -52.41
N GLN A 89 -0.09 2.72 -52.31
CA GLN A 89 -0.77 3.33 -53.44
C GLN A 89 0.23 4.06 -54.33
N ASP A 90 1.18 4.80 -53.77
CA ASP A 90 2.20 5.55 -54.52
C ASP A 90 3.12 4.62 -55.30
N ILE A 91 3.51 3.50 -54.69
CA ILE A 91 4.24 2.42 -55.38
C ILE A 91 3.41 1.87 -56.56
N ARG A 92 2.09 1.76 -56.42
CA ARG A 92 1.21 1.21 -57.47
C ARG A 92 0.93 2.22 -58.58
N SER A 93 0.83 3.51 -58.26
CA SER A 93 0.61 4.58 -59.23
C SER A 93 1.87 4.96 -60.00
N GLY A 94 3.03 4.43 -59.59
CA GLY A 94 4.31 4.66 -60.27
C GLY A 94 5.00 5.94 -59.81
N ALA A 95 4.83 6.31 -58.53
CA ALA A 95 5.54 7.42 -57.91
C ALA A 95 7.07 7.29 -58.05
N SER A 96 7.75 8.42 -57.95
CA SER A 96 9.21 8.48 -58.09
C SER A 96 9.92 7.70 -56.97
N LYS A 97 11.16 7.26 -57.24
CA LYS A 97 11.97 6.56 -56.22
C LYS A 97 12.28 7.48 -55.04
N GLU A 98 12.46 8.77 -55.32
CA GLU A 98 12.76 9.80 -54.33
C GLU A 98 11.58 10.01 -53.37
N GLU A 99 10.36 10.03 -53.89
CA GLU A 99 9.12 10.13 -53.09
C GLU A 99 8.92 8.89 -52.21
N ILE A 100 8.96 7.70 -52.81
CA ILE A 100 8.88 6.42 -52.07
C ILE A 100 9.95 6.32 -50.99
N ALA A 101 11.16 6.86 -51.23
CA ALA A 101 12.24 6.85 -50.25
C ALA A 101 11.97 7.79 -49.07
N LYS A 102 11.36 8.95 -49.31
CA LYS A 102 10.95 9.90 -48.26
C LYS A 102 9.85 9.30 -47.39
N ASP A 103 8.78 8.77 -47.98
CA ASP A 103 7.68 8.16 -47.21
C ASP A 103 8.19 7.01 -46.34
N ARG A 104 9.08 6.17 -46.89
CA ARG A 104 9.74 5.09 -46.13
C ARG A 104 10.60 5.62 -44.98
N GLN A 105 11.17 6.80 -45.11
CA GLN A 105 11.95 7.41 -44.04
C GLN A 105 11.03 7.97 -42.96
N GLU A 106 9.95 8.63 -43.33
CA GLU A 106 8.93 9.18 -42.42
C GLU A 106 8.27 8.04 -41.62
N ILE A 107 7.75 7.01 -42.29
CA ILE A 107 7.20 5.80 -41.66
C ILE A 107 8.19 5.18 -40.66
N ARG A 108 9.49 5.13 -41.00
CA ARG A 108 10.52 4.60 -40.10
C ARG A 108 10.76 5.48 -38.87
N GLN A 109 10.57 6.80 -38.99
CA GLN A 109 10.64 7.71 -37.85
C GLN A 109 9.44 7.53 -36.94
N ASP A 110 8.24 7.41 -37.51
CA ASP A 110 7.02 7.25 -36.72
C ASP A 110 6.93 5.88 -36.07
N GLU A 111 7.44 4.82 -36.73
CA GLU A 111 7.65 3.51 -36.11
C GLU A 111 8.54 3.59 -34.86
N ARG A 112 9.59 4.42 -34.87
CA ARG A 112 10.48 4.60 -33.71
C ARG A 112 9.76 5.32 -32.58
N LYS A 113 9.04 6.41 -32.87
CA LYS A 113 8.25 7.14 -31.87
C LYS A 113 7.22 6.23 -31.20
N VAL A 114 6.41 5.53 -32.00
CA VAL A 114 5.42 4.55 -31.50
C VAL A 114 6.08 3.45 -30.64
N HIS A 115 7.30 3.05 -30.98
CA HIS A 115 8.04 2.08 -30.17
C HIS A 115 8.50 2.67 -28.83
N GLU A 116 9.01 3.89 -28.83
CA GLU A 116 9.42 4.64 -27.63
C GLU A 116 8.22 4.89 -26.71
N ASP A 117 7.12 5.42 -27.23
CA ASP A 117 5.88 5.66 -26.48
C ASP A 117 5.34 4.36 -25.86
N ARG A 118 5.42 3.24 -26.59
CA ARG A 118 5.03 1.93 -26.07
C ARG A 118 5.95 1.46 -24.94
N ARG A 119 7.24 1.81 -24.98
CA ARG A 119 8.20 1.49 -23.93
C ARG A 119 7.94 2.33 -22.69
N GLU A 120 7.72 3.63 -22.84
CA GLU A 120 7.35 4.54 -21.75
C GLU A 120 6.07 4.07 -21.07
N LEU A 121 5.00 3.80 -21.84
CA LEU A 121 3.75 3.26 -21.30
C LEU A 121 3.91 1.94 -20.53
N ARG A 122 4.94 1.14 -20.84
CA ARG A 122 5.25 -0.06 -20.05
C ARG A 122 5.92 0.29 -18.72
N HIS A 123 6.81 1.28 -18.71
CA HIS A 123 7.43 1.80 -17.49
C HIS A 123 6.38 2.40 -16.56
N ASP A 124 5.51 3.28 -17.05
CA ASP A 124 4.44 3.90 -16.23
C ASP A 124 3.53 2.85 -15.59
N ARG A 125 3.20 1.79 -16.35
CA ARG A 125 2.40 0.68 -15.82
C ARG A 125 3.12 -0.12 -14.75
N GLN A 126 4.44 -0.22 -14.84
CA GLN A 126 5.25 -0.89 -13.85
C GLN A 126 5.34 -0.05 -12.58
N GLU A 127 5.58 1.26 -12.70
CA GLU A 127 5.59 2.21 -11.58
C GLU A 127 4.25 2.20 -10.84
N LEU A 128 3.14 2.37 -11.56
CA LEU A 128 1.79 2.28 -10.99
C LEU A 128 1.47 0.92 -10.35
N ARG A 129 2.18 -0.15 -10.72
CA ARG A 129 2.08 -1.45 -10.04
C ARG A 129 2.84 -1.43 -8.72
N HIS A 130 4.01 -0.81 -8.67
CA HIS A 130 4.78 -0.60 -7.44
C HIS A 130 4.04 0.30 -6.45
N ASP A 131 3.53 1.46 -6.88
CA ASP A 131 2.81 2.38 -5.98
C ASP A 131 1.57 1.72 -5.36
N ARG A 132 0.90 0.86 -6.13
CA ARG A 132 -0.22 0.06 -5.60
C ARG A 132 0.19 -1.02 -4.63
N GLN A 133 1.40 -1.57 -4.75
CA GLN A 133 1.93 -2.53 -3.79
C GLN A 133 2.30 -1.82 -2.49
N ASP A 134 2.96 -0.67 -2.59
CA ASP A 134 3.38 0.14 -1.46
C ASP A 134 2.17 0.64 -0.67
N ALA A 135 1.19 1.27 -1.35
CA ALA A 135 -0.05 1.70 -0.72
C ALA A 135 -0.89 0.53 -0.11
N ARG A 136 -0.69 -0.71 -0.57
CA ARG A 136 -1.30 -1.90 0.06
C ARG A 136 -0.53 -2.33 1.30
N GLN A 137 0.79 -2.24 1.27
CA GLN A 137 1.66 -2.54 2.40
C GLN A 137 1.43 -1.52 3.53
N ASP A 138 1.43 -0.22 3.24
CA ASP A 138 1.17 0.84 4.23
C ASP A 138 -0.20 0.66 4.89
N ARG A 139 -1.21 0.29 4.09
CA ARG A 139 -2.53 -0.03 4.61
C ARG A 139 -2.53 -1.25 5.54
N ARG A 140 -1.65 -2.23 5.29
CA ARG A 140 -1.52 -3.44 6.13
C ARG A 140 -0.79 -3.09 7.43
N GLU A 141 0.32 -2.37 7.34
CA GLU A 141 1.11 -1.95 8.51
C GLU A 141 0.29 -1.02 9.43
N GLY A 142 -0.43 -0.05 8.87
CA GLY A 142 -1.35 0.79 9.63
C GLY A 142 -2.53 0.02 10.26
N ARG A 143 -2.87 -1.19 9.76
CA ARG A 143 -3.83 -2.09 10.44
C ARG A 143 -3.16 -2.87 11.56
N GLU A 144 -1.93 -3.34 11.39
CA GLU A 144 -1.19 -4.10 12.39
C GLU A 144 -0.85 -3.22 13.61
N ASN A 145 -0.44 -1.97 13.39
CA ASN A 145 -0.20 -0.99 14.45
C ASN A 145 -1.46 -0.70 15.29
N ARG A 146 -2.66 -0.76 14.68
CA ARG A 146 -3.94 -0.61 15.39
C ARG A 146 -4.27 -1.78 16.31
N VAL A 147 -3.77 -2.98 16.02
CA VAL A 147 -4.09 -4.21 16.77
C VAL A 147 -3.06 -4.50 17.87
N GLY A 148 -1.82 -3.98 17.74
CA GLY A 148 -0.72 -4.23 18.68
C GLY A 148 -0.66 -3.34 19.93
N GLY A 149 -1.32 -2.17 19.95
CA GLY A 149 -1.28 -1.23 21.10
C GLY A 149 -2.08 -1.67 22.34
N GLY A 150 -2.82 -2.77 22.26
CA GLY A 150 -3.57 -3.36 23.37
C GLY A 150 -2.72 -4.29 24.23
N GLY A 151 -1.57 -3.82 24.71
CA GLY A 151 -0.72 -4.54 25.65
C GLY A 151 -1.44 -4.72 26.99
N ARG A 152 -2.22 -5.79 27.12
CA ARG A 152 -2.59 -6.35 28.43
C ARG A 152 -1.32 -6.84 29.10
N SER A 153 -0.73 -6.02 29.95
CA SER A 153 0.28 -6.46 30.91
C SER A 153 -0.34 -7.58 31.77
N ARG A 154 0.23 -8.78 31.67
CA ARG A 154 0.06 -9.84 32.66
C ARG A 154 1.01 -9.58 33.82
#